data_AF-A0A4Q4NGG7-F1
#
_entry.id   AF-A0A4Q4NGG7-F1
#
_cell.length_a   1.000
_cell.length_b   1.000
_cell.length_c   1.000
_cell.angle_alpha   90.00
_cell.angle_beta   90.00
_cell.angle_gamma   90.00
#
_symmetry.space_group_name_H-M   'P 1'
#
loop_
_entity.id
_entity.type
_entity.pdbx_description
1 polymer ?
#
loop_
_entity_poly.entity_id
_entity_poly.type
_entity_poly.pdbx_seq_one_letter_code
_entity_poly.pdbx_strand_id
1 'polypeptide(L)'
;MSDSNHLGVPMCLEEFGLACDGSKWPPGFNTSATPRPRLGDVPYGKKFRSCTVENKLALTYDDGPSQWTPDLLDILKEHDAKATFFVSGIKLYDDLVNHRSEKTPAIIRRMYNEGHQIAGHTWSHPDMDQLDSQQRRHELIKGEIGFVDILGFFPTYMRPPYNICGAECQTDVGELGYHVVSVEAPAISQMA
;
A
#
# COMPACT_ATOMS: atom_id res chain seq x y z
N MET A 1 23.83 -1.00 11.62
CA MET A 1 23.52 0.17 12.48
C MET A 1 22.04 0.45 12.31
N SER A 2 21.25 0.28 13.37
CA SER A 2 19.80 0.55 13.36
C SER A 2 19.60 2.06 13.48
N ASP A 3 19.08 2.69 12.44
CA ASP A 3 18.67 4.08 12.49
C ASP A 3 17.26 4.18 13.11
N SER A 4 17.09 5.09 14.06
CA SER A 4 15.93 5.23 14.96
C SER A 4 14.64 5.73 14.29
N ASN A 5 14.56 5.77 12.96
CA ASN A 5 13.37 6.10 12.19
C ASN A 5 12.73 4.83 11.60
N HIS A 6 12.15 4.00 12.46
CA HIS A 6 11.59 2.68 12.12
C HIS A 6 10.18 2.74 11.53
N LEU A 7 10.04 3.24 10.29
CA LEU A 7 8.83 3.03 9.47
C LEU A 7 9.13 2.45 8.09
N GLY A 8 10.39 2.46 7.62
CA GLY A 8 10.82 1.82 6.38
C GLY A 8 11.60 0.53 6.62
N VAL A 9 11.46 -0.44 5.72
CA VAL A 9 12.42 -1.55 5.63
C VAL A 9 13.68 -0.99 4.97
N PRO A 10 14.90 -1.23 5.48
CA PRO A 10 16.08 -0.63 4.88
C PRO A 10 16.22 -1.07 3.41
N MET A 11 16.04 -0.12 2.49
CA MET A 11 16.56 -0.23 1.13
C MET A 11 18.07 -0.07 1.25
N CYS A 12 18.79 -1.18 1.26
CA CYS A 12 20.24 -1.12 1.28
C CYS A 12 20.73 -0.57 -0.05
N LEU A 13 21.83 0.19 0.00
CA LEU A 13 22.45 0.77 -1.18
C LEU A 13 22.82 -0.36 -2.15
N GLU A 14 21.99 -0.59 -3.16
CA GLU A 14 22.17 -1.65 -4.16
C GLU A 14 23.54 -1.54 -4.83
N GLU A 15 24.05 -0.30 -4.91
CA GLU A 15 25.40 0.08 -5.38
C GLU A 15 26.55 -0.65 -4.66
N PHE A 16 26.32 -1.11 -3.42
CA PHE A 16 27.32 -1.79 -2.60
C PHE A 16 27.04 -3.29 -2.44
N GLY A 17 26.12 -3.87 -3.23
CA GLY A 17 25.92 -5.32 -3.32
C GLY A 17 25.29 -6.00 -2.10
N LEU A 18 24.72 -5.23 -1.16
CA LEU A 18 24.00 -5.76 0.00
C LEU A 18 22.50 -5.82 -0.32
N ALA A 19 21.99 -7.02 -0.62
CA ALA A 19 20.55 -7.24 -0.81
C ALA A 19 19.82 -7.24 0.56
N CYS A 20 18.79 -6.43 0.69
CA CYS A 20 17.93 -6.36 1.86
C CYS A 20 16.50 -6.78 1.49
N ASP A 21 15.66 -7.06 2.48
CA ASP A 21 14.36 -7.70 2.21
C ASP A 21 13.45 -6.86 1.30
N GLY A 22 13.61 -5.53 1.28
CA GLY A 22 12.91 -4.63 0.35
C GLY A 22 13.30 -4.81 -1.13
N SER A 23 14.55 -5.22 -1.43
CA SER A 23 15.00 -5.39 -2.82
C SER A 23 14.56 -6.73 -3.43
N LYS A 24 14.20 -7.72 -2.60
CA LYS A 24 13.71 -9.02 -3.05
C LYS A 24 12.36 -8.91 -3.77
N TRP A 25 12.24 -9.62 -4.88
CA TRP A 25 10.96 -9.79 -5.57
C TRP A 25 10.18 -10.93 -4.92
N PRO A 26 8.88 -10.73 -4.59
CA PRO A 26 8.05 -11.84 -4.16
C PRO A 26 7.87 -12.84 -5.30
N PRO A 27 7.70 -14.14 -4.99
CA PRO A 27 7.30 -15.12 -5.99
C PRO A 27 5.89 -14.79 -6.49
N GLY A 28 5.60 -15.12 -7.75
CA GLY A 28 4.25 -15.01 -8.30
C GLY A 28 4.19 -14.38 -9.69
N PHE A 29 2.97 -14.06 -10.11
CA PHE A 29 2.69 -13.55 -11.45
C PHE A 29 3.12 -12.08 -11.57
N ASN A 30 4.12 -11.82 -12.40
CA ASN A 30 4.60 -10.46 -12.68
C ASN A 30 3.55 -9.66 -13.46
N THR A 31 3.05 -8.58 -12.84
CA THR A 31 1.97 -7.74 -13.36
C THR A 31 2.42 -6.56 -14.23
N SER A 32 3.73 -6.44 -14.51
CA SER A 32 4.30 -5.33 -15.31
C SER A 32 3.68 -5.20 -16.70
N ALA A 33 3.30 -6.33 -17.32
CA ALA A 33 2.67 -6.39 -18.63
C ALA A 33 1.14 -6.54 -18.59
N THR A 34 0.53 -6.56 -17.40
CA THR A 34 -0.93 -6.67 -17.27
C THR A 34 -1.61 -5.43 -17.85
N PRO A 35 -2.68 -5.56 -18.66
CA PRO A 35 -3.45 -4.42 -19.15
C PRO A 35 -4.07 -3.59 -18.00
N ARG A 36 -3.99 -2.26 -18.11
CA ARG A 36 -4.45 -1.31 -17.08
C ARG A 36 -5.48 -0.33 -17.64
N PRO A 37 -6.70 -0.81 -17.98
CA PRO A 37 -7.75 0.09 -18.45
C PRO A 37 -8.12 1.09 -17.35
N ARG A 38 -8.28 2.36 -17.73
CA ARG A 38 -8.78 3.40 -16.83
C ARG A 38 -10.31 3.29 -16.80
N LEU A 39 -10.85 2.97 -15.63
CA LEU A 39 -12.27 2.71 -15.41
C LEU A 39 -12.86 3.75 -14.45
N GLY A 40 -13.97 4.36 -14.86
CA GLY A 40 -14.66 5.39 -14.07
C GLY A 40 -13.92 6.73 -14.06
N ASP A 41 -14.41 7.64 -13.22
CA ASP A 41 -14.04 9.07 -13.25
C ASP A 41 -13.08 9.49 -12.13
N VAL A 42 -12.66 8.55 -11.27
CA VAL A 42 -11.71 8.87 -10.20
C VAL A 42 -10.34 9.16 -10.81
N PRO A 43 -9.67 10.28 -10.46
CA PRO A 43 -8.40 10.65 -11.06
C PRO A 43 -7.31 9.58 -10.91
N TYR A 44 -6.54 9.37 -11.97
CA TYR A 44 -5.33 8.53 -11.97
C TYR A 44 -4.09 9.38 -11.82
N GLY A 45 -3.12 8.93 -11.02
CA GLY A 45 -1.86 9.65 -10.85
C GLY A 45 -2.01 11.06 -10.27
N LYS A 46 -3.12 11.35 -9.58
CA LYS A 46 -3.36 12.66 -8.96
C LYS A 46 -3.81 12.46 -7.53
N LYS A 47 -3.16 13.15 -6.59
CA LYS A 47 -3.55 13.13 -5.18
C LYS A 47 -4.93 13.73 -4.98
N PHE A 48 -5.79 13.01 -4.28
CA PHE A 48 -7.07 13.51 -3.76
C PHE A 48 -7.24 13.08 -2.30
N ARG A 49 -8.02 13.85 -1.54
CA ARG A 49 -8.17 13.67 -0.09
C ARG A 49 -9.61 13.77 0.43
N SER A 50 -10.56 14.04 -0.46
CA SER A 50 -11.94 14.34 -0.09
C SER A 50 -12.89 13.35 -0.74
N CYS A 51 -13.93 12.98 -0.01
CA CYS A 51 -15.05 12.22 -0.56
C CYS A 51 -15.84 13.10 -1.54
N THR A 52 -16.37 12.49 -2.60
CA THR A 52 -17.28 13.18 -3.55
C THR A 52 -18.75 12.96 -3.21
N VAL A 53 -19.05 11.98 -2.36
CA VAL A 53 -20.40 11.70 -1.87
C VAL A 53 -20.62 12.45 -0.57
N GLU A 54 -21.70 13.23 -0.50
CA GLU A 54 -22.06 14.01 0.69
C GLU A 54 -22.32 13.13 1.92
N ASN A 55 -22.02 13.67 3.10
CA ASN A 55 -22.22 13.00 4.40
C ASN A 55 -21.54 11.61 4.49
N LYS A 56 -20.39 11.46 3.82
CA LYS A 56 -19.53 10.27 3.93
C LYS A 56 -18.18 10.62 4.52
N LEU A 57 -17.68 9.71 5.34
CA LEU A 57 -16.33 9.69 5.87
C LEU A 57 -15.69 8.35 5.47
N ALA A 58 -14.43 8.39 5.05
CA ALA A 58 -13.65 7.18 4.78
C ALA A 58 -12.67 6.95 5.94
N LEU A 59 -12.93 5.91 6.74
CA LEU A 59 -11.96 5.42 7.72
C LEU A 59 -10.86 4.67 6.98
N THR A 60 -9.61 5.03 7.21
CA THR A 60 -8.48 4.40 6.52
C THR A 60 -7.36 4.04 7.47
N TYR A 61 -6.75 2.88 7.27
CA TYR A 61 -5.64 2.37 8.09
C TYR A 61 -4.47 1.97 7.21
N ASP A 62 -3.27 2.42 7.57
CA ASP A 62 -2.04 2.19 6.81
C ASP A 62 -1.16 1.15 7.54
N ASP A 63 -0.08 0.71 6.88
CA ASP A 63 1.00 -0.16 7.41
C ASP A 63 0.63 -1.59 7.83
N GLY A 64 -0.66 -1.91 7.78
CA GLY A 64 -1.19 -3.21 8.15
C GLY A 64 -0.96 -4.29 7.10
N PRO A 65 -1.42 -5.53 7.38
CA PRO A 65 -2.04 -5.95 8.64
C PRO A 65 -1.01 -6.13 9.77
N SER A 66 -1.47 -5.94 11.01
CA SER A 66 -0.72 -6.18 12.25
C SER A 66 -1.45 -7.17 13.14
N GLN A 67 -0.87 -7.50 14.31
CA GLN A 67 -1.51 -8.37 15.30
C GLN A 67 -2.85 -7.84 15.83
N TRP A 68 -3.10 -6.53 15.74
CA TRP A 68 -4.33 -5.87 16.19
C TRP A 68 -5.40 -5.77 15.11
N THR A 69 -5.05 -6.06 13.85
CA THR A 69 -5.98 -5.95 12.72
C THR A 69 -7.19 -6.86 12.86
N PRO A 70 -7.10 -8.11 13.36
CA PRO A 70 -8.29 -8.94 13.62
C PRO A 70 -9.29 -8.28 14.57
N ASP A 71 -8.82 -7.72 15.68
CA ASP A 71 -9.67 -7.05 16.68
C ASP A 71 -10.33 -5.80 16.09
N LEU A 72 -9.59 -5.03 15.27
CA LEU A 72 -10.15 -3.89 14.55
C LEU A 72 -11.26 -4.31 13.56
N LEU A 73 -11.09 -5.43 12.86
CA LEU A 73 -12.13 -5.96 11.97
C LEU A 73 -13.37 -6.40 12.75
N ASP A 74 -13.21 -6.97 13.95
CA ASP A 74 -14.33 -7.30 14.83
C ASP A 74 -15.10 -6.05 15.26
N ILE A 75 -14.41 -4.98 15.67
CA ILE A 75 -15.03 -3.69 16.03
C ILE A 75 -15.75 -3.07 14.84
N LEU A 76 -15.13 -3.04 13.66
CA LEU A 76 -15.77 -2.50 12.45
C LEU A 76 -17.05 -3.27 12.10
N LYS A 77 -17.03 -4.60 12.24
CA LYS A 77 -18.19 -5.46 12.01
C LYS A 77 -19.29 -5.22 13.04
N GLU A 78 -18.96 -5.06 14.32
CA GLU A 78 -19.93 -4.75 15.38
C GLU A 78 -20.69 -3.44 15.11
N HIS A 79 -20.01 -2.45 14.54
CA HIS A 79 -20.59 -1.15 14.20
C HIS A 79 -21.14 -1.05 12.77
N ASP A 80 -21.18 -2.14 12.00
CA ASP A 80 -21.53 -2.16 10.57
C ASP A 80 -20.76 -1.09 9.75
N ALA A 81 -19.51 -0.83 10.15
CA ALA A 81 -18.64 0.15 9.53
C ALA A 81 -17.75 -0.50 8.46
N LYS A 82 -17.49 0.25 7.37
CA LYS A 82 -16.50 -0.13 6.35
C LYS A 82 -15.31 0.83 6.40
N ALA A 83 -14.14 0.29 6.07
CA ALA A 83 -12.87 1.00 6.07
C ALA A 83 -12.07 0.63 4.82
N THR A 84 -11.02 1.40 4.56
CA THR A 84 -10.00 1.10 3.55
C THR A 84 -8.68 0.79 4.23
N PHE A 85 -8.07 -0.35 3.90
CA PHE A 85 -6.77 -0.75 4.43
C PHE A 85 -5.69 -0.57 3.35
N PHE A 86 -4.76 0.35 3.57
CA PHE A 86 -3.58 0.53 2.74
C PHE A 86 -2.47 -0.39 3.26
N VAL A 87 -2.27 -1.50 2.56
CA VAL A 87 -1.41 -2.60 3.00
C VAL A 87 -0.03 -2.46 2.39
N SER A 88 0.99 -2.50 3.25
CA SER A 88 2.39 -2.53 2.83
C SER A 88 2.75 -3.93 2.34
N GLY A 89 3.34 -4.03 1.15
CA GLY A 89 3.56 -5.30 0.46
C GLY A 89 4.42 -6.28 1.26
N ILE A 90 5.40 -5.81 2.01
CA ILE A 90 6.22 -6.68 2.87
C ILE A 90 5.39 -7.39 3.96
N LYS A 91 4.24 -6.85 4.35
CA LYS A 91 3.35 -7.53 5.31
C LYS A 91 2.59 -8.68 4.69
N LEU A 92 2.51 -8.77 3.36
CA LEU A 92 1.82 -9.87 2.66
C LEU A 92 2.58 -11.21 2.77
N TYR A 93 3.81 -11.18 3.27
CA TYR A 93 4.66 -12.35 3.49
C TYR A 93 5.29 -12.27 4.88
N ASP A 94 5.23 -13.36 5.64
CA ASP A 94 5.86 -13.39 6.97
C ASP A 94 7.39 -13.57 6.87
N ASP A 95 7.85 -14.26 5.81
CA ASP A 95 9.25 -14.38 5.39
C ASP A 95 9.30 -14.46 3.85
N LEU A 96 10.12 -13.61 3.22
CA LEU A 96 10.33 -13.59 1.76
C LEU A 96 11.24 -14.73 1.27
N VAL A 97 11.92 -15.42 2.18
CA VAL A 97 12.89 -16.49 1.88
C VAL A 97 12.33 -17.87 2.20
N ASN A 98 11.59 -18.05 3.30
CA ASN A 98 11.16 -19.37 3.76
C ASN A 98 9.75 -19.41 4.38
N HIS A 99 8.71 -19.43 3.55
CA HIS A 99 7.31 -19.74 3.90
C HIS A 99 6.48 -18.54 4.35
N ARG A 100 5.38 -18.32 3.63
CA ARG A 100 4.25 -17.50 4.07
C ARG A 100 3.44 -18.33 5.06
N SER A 101 3.21 -17.85 6.29
CA SER A 101 2.16 -18.48 7.10
C SER A 101 0.78 -18.04 6.58
N GLU A 102 -0.22 -18.90 6.75
CA GLU A 102 -1.59 -18.60 6.30
C GLU A 102 -2.28 -17.50 7.11
N LYS A 103 -1.65 -16.95 8.16
CA LYS A 103 -2.27 -15.94 9.03
C LYS A 103 -2.56 -14.65 8.27
N THR A 104 -1.55 -14.06 7.64
CA THR A 104 -1.71 -12.78 6.93
C THR A 104 -2.66 -12.91 5.71
N PRO A 105 -2.51 -13.92 4.82
CA PRO A 105 -3.48 -14.16 3.76
C PRO A 105 -4.92 -14.32 4.26
N ALA A 106 -5.14 -15.00 5.40
CA ALA A 106 -6.46 -15.12 5.99
C ALA A 106 -7.04 -13.76 6.42
N ILE A 107 -6.23 -12.89 7.02
CA ILE A 107 -6.65 -11.53 7.40
C ILE A 107 -7.00 -10.69 6.16
N ILE A 108 -6.18 -10.73 5.11
CA ILE A 108 -6.45 -10.01 3.86
C ILE A 108 -7.73 -10.51 3.19
N ARG A 109 -7.94 -11.83 3.12
CA ARG A 109 -9.20 -12.41 2.62
C ARG A 109 -10.39 -12.02 3.48
N ARG A 110 -10.22 -11.95 4.81
CA ARG A 110 -11.26 -11.48 5.74
C ARG A 110 -11.63 -10.02 5.46
N MET A 111 -10.65 -9.12 5.27
CA MET A 111 -10.92 -7.72 4.90
C MET A 111 -11.83 -7.64 3.67
N TYR A 112 -11.48 -8.38 2.61
CA TYR A 112 -12.24 -8.41 1.37
C TYR A 112 -13.65 -8.99 1.57
N ASN A 113 -13.76 -10.16 2.21
CA ASN A 113 -15.03 -10.86 2.40
C ASN A 113 -16.00 -10.12 3.33
N GLU A 114 -15.49 -9.30 4.26
CA GLU A 114 -16.30 -8.45 5.14
C GLU A 114 -16.67 -7.11 4.47
N GLY A 115 -16.27 -6.88 3.21
CA GLY A 115 -16.67 -5.74 2.41
C GLY A 115 -15.83 -4.48 2.64
N HIS A 116 -14.63 -4.62 3.21
CA HIS A 116 -13.66 -3.53 3.30
C HIS A 116 -12.93 -3.35 1.97
N GLN A 117 -12.46 -2.12 1.72
CA GLN A 117 -11.58 -1.87 0.59
C GLN A 117 -10.14 -2.21 0.97
N ILE A 118 -9.44 -2.90 0.09
CA ILE A 118 -8.00 -3.13 0.20
C ILE A 118 -7.31 -2.25 -0.84
N ALA A 119 -6.24 -1.58 -0.44
CA ALA A 119 -5.44 -0.67 -1.25
C ALA A 119 -3.93 -0.90 -0.99
N GLY A 120 -3.07 -0.45 -1.91
CA GLY A 120 -1.63 -0.61 -1.77
C GLY A 120 -0.94 0.51 -0.99
N HIS A 121 0.10 0.19 -0.23
CA HIS A 121 0.96 1.14 0.47
C HIS A 121 2.44 0.94 0.16
N THR A 122 2.74 0.72 -1.14
CA THR A 122 4.05 0.28 -1.68
C THR A 122 4.52 -1.05 -1.10
N TRP A 123 5.70 -1.52 -1.50
CA TRP A 123 6.23 -2.81 -1.07
C TRP A 123 7.00 -2.69 0.24
N SER A 124 8.04 -1.86 0.26
CA SER A 124 8.94 -1.68 1.40
C SER A 124 8.78 -0.35 2.13
N HIS A 125 7.72 0.40 1.85
CA HIS A 125 7.40 1.68 2.48
C HIS A 125 8.48 2.80 2.31
N PRO A 126 9.07 3.02 1.10
CA PRO A 126 10.02 4.10 0.89
C PRO A 126 9.34 5.46 0.63
N ASP A 127 10.08 6.54 0.84
CA ASP A 127 9.71 7.84 0.27
C ASP A 127 9.81 7.77 -1.26
N MET A 128 8.67 7.88 -1.93
CA MET A 128 8.55 7.73 -3.38
C MET A 128 9.28 8.83 -4.17
N ASP A 129 9.51 10.00 -3.58
CA ASP A 129 10.24 11.10 -4.24
C ASP A 129 11.76 10.93 -4.16
N GLN A 130 12.26 10.02 -3.32
CA GLN A 130 13.68 9.65 -3.27
C GLN A 130 14.06 8.52 -4.23
N LEU A 131 13.07 7.93 -4.90
CA LEU A 131 13.24 6.85 -5.85
C LEU A 131 13.35 7.39 -7.28
N ASP A 132 14.01 6.65 -8.17
CA ASP A 132 13.83 6.84 -9.60
C ASP A 132 12.51 6.19 -10.10
N SER A 133 12.15 6.44 -11.37
CA SER A 133 10.92 5.92 -11.97
C SER A 133 10.86 4.39 -11.96
N GLN A 134 11.98 3.70 -12.22
CA GLN A 134 12.02 2.25 -12.24
C GLN A 134 11.79 1.68 -10.84
N GLN A 135 12.44 2.25 -9.83
CA GLN A 135 12.29 1.87 -8.43
C GLN A 135 10.85 2.08 -7.94
N ARG A 136 10.23 3.24 -8.24
CA ARG A 136 8.81 3.49 -7.93
C ARG A 136 7.88 2.43 -8.55
N ARG A 137 8.13 2.05 -9.80
CA ARG A 137 7.34 1.01 -10.48
C ARG A 137 7.56 -0.36 -9.85
N HIS A 138 8.79 -0.71 -9.46
CA HIS A 138 9.08 -1.95 -8.76
C HIS A 138 8.34 -2.04 -7.43
N GLU A 139 8.29 -0.96 -6.64
CA GLU A 139 7.54 -0.92 -5.38
C GLU A 139 6.06 -1.27 -5.56
N LEU A 140 5.43 -0.73 -6.61
CA LEU A 140 4.03 -1.00 -6.91
C LEU A 140 3.83 -2.43 -7.40
N ILE A 141 4.61 -2.87 -8.39
CA ILE A 141 4.47 -4.19 -9.03
C ILE A 141 4.75 -5.32 -8.02
N LYS A 142 5.73 -5.17 -7.13
CA LYS A 142 5.98 -6.14 -6.05
C LYS A 142 4.76 -6.28 -5.13
N GLY A 143 4.14 -5.16 -4.76
CA GLY A 143 2.88 -5.17 -3.99
C GLY A 143 1.75 -5.89 -4.73
N GLU A 144 1.57 -5.60 -6.03
CA GLU A 144 0.57 -6.26 -6.88
C GLU A 144 0.74 -7.77 -6.94
N ILE A 145 1.97 -8.27 -7.11
CA ILE A 145 2.28 -9.70 -7.10
C ILE A 145 1.77 -10.35 -5.80
N GLY A 146 2.03 -9.70 -4.66
CA GLY A 146 1.56 -10.17 -3.36
C GLY A 146 0.03 -10.22 -3.25
N PHE A 147 -0.67 -9.20 -3.76
CA PHE A 147 -2.13 -9.19 -3.76
C PHE A 147 -2.73 -10.25 -4.70
N VAL A 148 -2.19 -10.40 -5.92
CA VAL A 148 -2.65 -11.41 -6.88
C VAL A 148 -2.52 -12.82 -6.28
N ASP A 149 -1.44 -13.09 -5.57
CA ASP A 149 -1.22 -14.39 -4.94
C ASP A 149 -2.25 -14.70 -3.82
N ILE A 150 -2.78 -13.67 -3.12
CA ILE A 150 -3.77 -13.86 -2.03
C ILE A 150 -5.21 -13.81 -2.53
N LEU A 151 -5.50 -12.85 -3.42
CA LEU A 151 -6.85 -12.43 -3.81
C LEU A 151 -7.21 -12.82 -5.25
N GLY A 152 -6.23 -13.17 -6.08
CA GLY A 152 -6.42 -13.37 -7.52
C GLY A 152 -6.50 -12.08 -8.34
N PHE A 153 -6.41 -10.91 -7.70
CA PHE A 153 -6.39 -9.59 -8.33
C PHE A 153 -5.54 -8.62 -7.49
N PHE A 154 -5.22 -7.44 -8.04
CA PHE A 154 -4.51 -6.38 -7.31
C PHE A 154 -5.35 -5.10 -7.22
N PRO A 155 -5.26 -4.33 -6.12
CA PRO A 155 -5.91 -3.02 -5.98
C PRO A 155 -5.35 -1.96 -6.92
N THR A 156 -6.20 -1.02 -7.32
CA THR A 156 -5.83 0.18 -8.11
C THR A 156 -5.87 1.47 -7.29
N TYR A 157 -6.18 1.40 -5.99
CA TYR A 157 -6.02 2.52 -5.06
C TYR A 157 -4.71 2.33 -4.31
N MET A 158 -3.98 3.42 -4.12
CA MET A 158 -2.79 3.42 -3.27
C MET A 158 -2.68 4.73 -2.50
N ARG A 159 -1.94 4.67 -1.40
CA ARG A 159 -1.49 5.84 -0.66
C ARG A 159 0.04 5.78 -0.64
N PRO A 160 0.75 6.87 -0.97
CA PRO A 160 2.19 6.87 -0.88
C PRO A 160 2.64 6.96 0.61
N PRO A 161 3.70 6.24 1.00
CA PRO A 161 4.34 6.39 2.31
C PRO A 161 4.60 7.86 2.65
N TYR A 162 4.42 8.21 3.92
CA TYR A 162 4.60 9.57 4.45
C TYR A 162 3.72 10.64 3.77
N ASN A 163 2.75 10.24 2.94
CA ASN A 163 1.95 11.10 2.08
C ASN A 163 2.78 11.92 1.05
N ILE A 164 4.00 11.45 0.73
CA ILE A 164 4.95 12.10 -0.18
C ILE A 164 4.89 11.44 -1.56
N CYS A 165 4.53 12.23 -2.57
CA CYS A 165 4.48 11.81 -3.96
C CYS A 165 4.30 13.08 -4.81
N GLY A 166 5.41 13.58 -5.33
CA GLY A 166 5.54 14.76 -6.19
C GLY A 166 5.03 14.48 -7.61
N ALA A 167 5.42 15.33 -8.56
CA ALA A 167 4.91 15.27 -9.93
C ALA A 167 5.38 14.03 -10.69
N GLU A 168 6.66 13.66 -10.55
CA GLU A 168 7.22 12.46 -11.19
C GLU A 168 6.61 11.19 -10.61
N CYS A 169 6.54 11.08 -9.28
CA CYS A 169 5.86 9.98 -8.60
C CYS A 169 4.40 9.85 -9.08
N GLN A 170 3.65 10.96 -9.11
CA GLN A 170 2.26 10.97 -9.58
C GLN A 170 2.13 10.51 -11.04
N THR A 171 3.09 10.86 -11.90
CA THR A 171 3.15 10.41 -13.29
C THR A 171 3.33 8.89 -13.35
N ASP A 172 4.37 8.36 -12.69
CA ASP A 172 4.68 6.92 -12.69
C ASP A 172 3.52 6.07 -12.13
N VAL A 173 2.93 6.52 -11.02
CA VAL A 173 1.79 5.87 -10.37
C VAL A 173 0.55 5.92 -11.29
N GLY A 174 0.33 7.03 -12.00
CA GLY A 174 -0.76 7.20 -12.95
C GLY A 174 -0.63 6.36 -14.23
N GLU A 175 0.59 6.12 -14.70
CA GLU A 175 0.88 5.19 -15.80
C GLU A 175 0.61 3.74 -15.40
N LEU A 176 0.86 3.38 -14.14
CA LEU A 176 0.48 2.09 -13.57
C LEU A 176 -1.01 2.02 -13.16
N GLY A 177 -1.83 3.00 -13.53
CA GLY A 177 -3.27 2.92 -13.36
C GLY A 177 -3.72 3.01 -11.91
N TYR A 178 -2.98 3.75 -11.07
CA TYR A 178 -3.35 3.95 -9.67
C TYR A 178 -4.07 5.27 -9.41
N HIS A 179 -5.04 5.21 -8.49
CA HIS A 179 -5.64 6.34 -7.81
C HIS A 179 -4.82 6.66 -6.55
N VAL A 180 -4.44 7.93 -6.37
CA VAL A 180 -3.55 8.34 -5.28
C VAL A 180 -4.35 9.00 -4.15
N VAL A 181 -4.60 8.25 -3.08
CA VAL A 181 -5.31 8.74 -1.90
C VAL A 181 -4.31 9.43 -0.98
N SER A 182 -4.59 10.70 -0.66
CA SER A 182 -3.90 11.50 0.34
C SER A 182 -4.77 11.64 1.58
N VAL A 183 -4.14 11.91 2.73
CA VAL A 183 -4.82 12.38 3.94
C VAL A 183 -4.65 13.89 4.08
N GLU A 184 -5.48 14.53 4.90
CA GLU A 184 -5.15 15.85 5.44
C GLU A 184 -3.92 15.72 6.33
N ALA A 185 -2.95 16.64 6.19
CA ALA A 185 -1.97 16.82 7.25
C ALA A 185 -2.77 17.14 8.52
N PRO A 186 -2.50 16.52 9.67
CA PRO A 186 -3.17 16.91 10.89
C PRO A 186 -3.00 18.41 11.04
N ALA A 187 -4.11 19.12 11.22
CA ALA A 187 -4.07 20.50 11.67
C ALA A 187 -3.48 20.47 13.08
N ILE A 188 -2.15 20.41 13.19
CA ILE A 188 -1.46 20.86 14.37
C ILE A 188 -1.67 22.37 14.36
N SER A 189 -2.78 22.79 14.96
CA SER A 189 -2.87 24.13 15.53
C SER A 189 -1.57 24.30 16.30
N GLN A 190 -0.72 25.21 15.81
CA GLN A 190 0.30 25.80 16.66
C GLN A 190 -0.48 26.46 17.79
N MET A 191 -0.61 25.75 18.91
CA MET A 191 -0.89 26.34 20.20
C MET A 191 0.40 27.04 20.60
N ALA A 192 0.57 28.26 20.07
CA ALA A 192 1.42 29.29 20.66
C ALA A 192 0.59 30.07 21.68
#